data_AF-A0A382YT47-F1
#
_entry.id   AF-A0A382YT47-F1
#
_cell.length_a   1.000
_cell.length_b   1.000
_cell.length_c   1.000
_cell.angle_alpha   90.00
_cell.angle_beta   90.00
_cell.angle_gamma   90.00
#
_symmetry.space_group_name_H-M   'P 1'
#
loop_
_entity.id
_entity.type
_entity.pdbx_description
1 polymer ?
#
loop_
_entity_poly.entity_id
_entity_poly.type
_entity_poly.pdbx_seq_one_letter_code
_entity_poly.pdbx_strand_id
1 'polypeptide(L)' 'MKKHNRKTKVYDDDFYEHGFGAPQMSSESAKIYTDHLTNFFLPKSVIDLGCGRGVWLKAFKDRGATKLI' A
#
# COMPACT_ATOMS: atom_id res chain seq x y z
N MET A 1 -24.69 23.19 -27.80
CA MET A 1 -24.88 22.36 -26.59
C MET A 1 -23.53 21.80 -26.17
N LYS A 2 -22.97 22.25 -25.03
CA LYS A 2 -21.64 21.79 -24.56
C LYS A 2 -21.78 20.38 -23.98
N LYS A 3 -21.31 19.35 -24.69
CA LYS A 3 -21.18 17.99 -24.14
C LYS A 3 -20.25 18.05 -22.92
N HIS A 4 -20.80 17.92 -21.72
CA HIS A 4 -20.01 17.78 -20.51
C HIS A 4 -19.26 16.44 -20.59
N ASN A 5 -17.94 16.54 -20.73
CA ASN A 5 -17.03 15.42 -20.75
C ASN A 5 -17.07 14.77 -19.36
N ARG A 6 -17.84 13.68 -19.21
CA ARG A 6 -17.98 12.95 -17.94
C ARG A 6 -16.64 12.28 -17.66
N LYS A 7 -15.72 12.99 -17.00
CA LYS A 7 -14.51 12.39 -16.43
C LYS A 7 -14.99 11.33 -15.44
N THR A 8 -15.02 10.07 -15.86
CA THR A 8 -15.07 8.94 -14.94
C THR A 8 -13.86 9.13 -14.03
N LYS A 9 -14.09 9.41 -12.75
CA LYS A 9 -13.03 9.51 -11.77
C LYS A 9 -12.52 8.09 -11.54
N VAL A 10 -11.52 7.68 -12.33
CA VAL A 10 -10.92 6.33 -12.26
C VAL A 10 -10.36 6.03 -10.86
N TYR A 11 -10.03 7.06 -10.09
CA TYR A 11 -9.59 6.99 -8.70
C TYR A 11 -10.66 7.57 -7.78
N ASP A 12 -11.78 6.87 -7.65
CA ASP A 12 -12.85 7.18 -6.71
C ASP A 12 -12.81 6.23 -5.49
N ASP A 13 -13.79 6.39 -4.60
CA ASP A 13 -13.85 5.58 -3.38
C ASP A 13 -14.00 4.09 -3.71
N ASP A 14 -14.71 3.75 -4.78
CA ASP A 14 -14.88 2.35 -5.20
C ASP A 14 -13.54 1.73 -5.62
N PHE A 15 -12.71 2.47 -6.35
CA PHE A 15 -11.35 2.04 -6.68
C PHE A 15 -10.51 1.74 -5.42
N TYR A 16 -10.61 2.56 -4.37
CA TYR A 16 -9.79 2.43 -3.15
C TYR A 16 -10.37 1.51 -2.08
N GLU A 17 -11.66 1.22 -2.11
CA GLU A 17 -12.32 0.36 -1.11
C GLU A 17 -12.58 -1.05 -1.66
N HIS A 18 -12.86 -1.20 -2.96
CA HIS A 18 -13.23 -2.48 -3.57
C HIS A 18 -12.39 -2.87 -4.80
N GLY A 19 -11.72 -1.90 -5.43
CA GLY A 19 -10.92 -2.11 -6.65
C GLY A 19 -9.44 -2.42 -6.41
N PHE A 20 -8.61 -2.14 -7.42
CA PHE A 20 -7.16 -2.35 -7.35
C PHE A 20 -6.45 -1.47 -6.31
N GLY A 21 -7.07 -0.36 -5.89
CA GLY A 21 -6.56 0.49 -4.83
C GLY A 21 -6.82 -0.07 -3.43
N ALA A 22 -7.61 -1.15 -3.30
CA ALA A 22 -8.00 -1.73 -2.03
C ALA A 22 -6.77 -2.29 -1.27
N PRO A 23 -6.59 -1.95 0.02
CA PRO A 23 -5.44 -2.40 0.82
C PRO A 23 -5.29 -3.93 0.88
N GLN A 24 -6.41 -4.66 0.86
CA GLN A 24 -6.45 -6.10 1.03
C GLN A 24 -5.60 -6.80 -0.03
N MET A 25 -5.68 -6.35 -1.29
CA MET A 25 -4.96 -6.91 -2.43
C MET A 25 -3.45 -6.97 -2.23
N SER A 26 -2.85 -5.89 -1.70
CA SER A 26 -1.40 -5.81 -1.50
C SER A 26 -0.97 -6.19 -0.08
N SER A 27 -1.89 -6.30 0.87
CA SER A 27 -1.57 -6.58 2.27
C SER A 27 -1.02 -8.00 2.49
N GLU A 28 -1.57 -9.01 1.81
CA GLU A 28 -1.10 -10.40 1.90
C GLU A 28 0.32 -10.53 1.36
N SER A 29 0.59 -9.98 0.18
CA SER A 29 1.94 -9.95 -0.40
C SER A 29 2.94 -9.21 0.48
N ALA A 30 2.55 -8.04 1.00
CA ALA A 30 3.39 -7.26 1.89
C ALA A 30 3.74 -8.05 3.16
N LYS A 31 2.77 -8.74 3.77
CA LYS A 31 3.00 -9.58 4.95
C LYS A 31 3.97 -10.72 4.65
N ILE A 32 3.68 -11.53 3.63
CA ILE A 32 4.50 -12.70 3.29
C ILE A 32 5.94 -12.26 3.02
N TYR A 33 6.12 -11.24 2.18
CA TYR A 33 7.44 -10.76 1.82
C TYR A 33 8.21 -10.23 3.05
N THR A 34 7.58 -9.38 3.85
CA THR A 34 8.24 -8.80 5.01
C THR A 34 8.52 -9.84 6.10
N ASP A 35 7.71 -10.90 6.25
CA ASP A 35 8.04 -12.04 7.11
C ASP A 35 9.31 -12.72 6.65
N HIS A 36 9.40 -13.05 5.35
CA HIS A 36 10.60 -13.67 4.81
C HIS A 36 11.83 -12.78 4.97
N LEU A 37 11.75 -11.50 4.63
CA LEU A 37 12.87 -10.57 4.72
C LEU A 37 13.35 -10.42 6.17
N THR A 38 12.43 -10.26 7.12
CA THR A 38 12.77 -9.98 8.53
C THR A 38 13.40 -11.16 9.26
N ASN A 39 13.23 -12.39 8.75
CA ASN A 39 13.98 -13.56 9.21
C ASN A 39 15.48 -13.49 8.88
N PHE A 40 15.87 -12.75 7.84
CA PHE A 40 17.28 -12.55 7.47
C PHE A 40 17.83 -11.22 7.98
N PHE A 41 17.03 -10.16 7.88
CA PHE A 41 17.40 -8.80 8.26
C PHE A 41 16.16 -8.00 8.64
N LEU A 42 16.15 -7.47 9.87
CA LEU A 42 15.08 -6.59 10.33
C LEU A 42 15.47 -5.11 10.16
N PRO A 43 15.00 -4.43 9.09
CA PRO A 43 15.27 -3.00 8.91
C PRO A 43 14.61 -2.18 10.03
N LYS A 44 15.36 -1.26 10.62
CA LYS A 44 14.83 -0.29 11.59
C LYS A 44 14.29 0.97 10.93
N SER A 45 14.77 1.31 9.74
CA SER A 45 14.31 2.44 8.94
C SER A 45 13.88 1.95 7.56
N VAL A 46 12.68 2.32 7.12
CA VAL A 46 12.10 1.97 5.82
C VAL A 46 11.55 3.23 5.17
N ILE A 47 11.83 3.40 3.88
CA ILE A 47 11.19 4.40 3.01
C ILE A 47 10.44 3.65 1.91
N ASP A 48 9.18 4.01 1.68
CA ASP A 48 8.33 3.36 0.67
C ASP A 48 7.99 4.33 -0.47
N LEU A 49 8.74 4.20 -1.57
CA LEU A 49 8.59 5.05 -2.75
C LEU A 49 7.36 4.64 -3.57
N GLY A 50 6.29 5.41 -3.45
CA GLY A 50 5.00 5.08 -4.06
C GLY A 50 4.10 4.25 -3.15
N CYS A 51 4.04 4.60 -1.86
CA CYS A 51 3.41 3.82 -0.80
C CYS A 51 1.90 3.55 -0.96
N GLY A 52 1.20 4.26 -1.86
CA GLY A 52 -0.22 4.07 -2.11
C GLY A 52 -1.06 4.22 -0.83
N ARG A 53 -1.63 3.11 -0.34
CA ARG A 53 -2.42 3.06 0.91
C ARG A 53 -1.59 2.72 2.16
N GLY A 54 -0.26 2.63 2.04
CA GLY A 54 0.67 2.40 3.15
C GLY A 54 0.75 0.96 3.66
N VAL A 55 0.26 0.00 2.87
CA VAL A 55 0.23 -1.44 3.24
C VAL A 55 1.61 -2.02 3.53
N TRP A 56 2.63 -1.61 2.77
CA TRP A 56 4.01 -2.08 2.95
C TRP A 56 4.66 -1.45 4.18
N LEU A 57 4.51 -0.13 4.39
CA LEU A 57 4.95 0.53 5.62
C LEU A 57 4.31 -0.09 6.87
N LYS A 58 3.02 -0.41 6.82
CA LYS A 58 2.34 -1.13 7.91
C LYS A 58 2.95 -2.51 8.12
N ALA A 59 3.17 -3.30 7.06
CA ALA A 59 3.74 -4.63 7.18
C ALA A 59 5.13 -4.61 7.83
N PHE A 60 5.98 -3.63 7.49
CA PHE A 60 7.27 -3.43 8.15
C PHE A 60 7.13 -2.96 9.60
N LYS A 61 6.20 -2.05 9.89
CA LYS A 61 5.91 -1.60 11.26
C LYS A 61 5.53 -2.76 12.17
N ASP A 62 4.63 -3.62 11.70
CA ASP A 62 4.13 -4.77 12.45
C ASP A 62 5.25 -5.78 12.79
N ARG A 63 6.37 -5.76 12.04
CA ARG A 63 7.55 -6.60 12.27
C ARG A 63 8.68 -5.92 13.03
N GLY A 64 8.48 -4.68 13.48
CA GLY A 64 9.40 -3.98 14.37
C GLY A 64 10.33 -2.97 13.69
N ALA A 65 10.02 -2.52 12.48
CA ALA A 65 10.59 -1.30 11.94
C ALA A 65 10.09 -0.09 12.74
N THR A 66 10.98 0.83 13.09
CA THR A 66 10.67 1.95 14.02
C THR A 66 10.67 3.31 13.34
N LYS A 67 11.35 3.45 12.21
CA LYS A 67 11.36 4.66 11.39
C LYS A 67 10.77 4.35 10.02
N LEU A 68 9.67 5.03 9.69
CA LEU A 68 8.89 4.82 8.47
C LEU A 68 8.75 6.17 7.77
N ILE A 69 9.07 6.22 6.49
CA ILE A 69 9.01 7.43 5.64
C ILE A 69 8.18 7.12 4.40
#